data_AF-A0A956KHA1-F1
#
_entry.id   AF-A0A956KHA1-F1
#
_cell.length_a   1.000
_cell.length_b   1.000
_cell.length_c   1.000
_cell.angle_alpha   90.00
_cell.angle_beta   90.00
_cell.angle_gamma   90.00
#
_symmetry.space_group_name_H-M   'P 1'
#
loop_
_entity.id
_entity.type
_entity.pdbx_description
1 polymer ?
#
loop_
_entity_poly.entity_id
_entity_poly.type
_entity_poly.pdbx_seq_one_letter_code
_entity_poly.pdbx_strand_id
1 'polypeptide(L)'
;MSQNYMPLWGLTLVALASNACYPSLDADTASTYDSDTESTSTTDPTDATSATEIATTGTTETAGSDTGTASSSTDTRPGPACGNGVVEGREACDDGNDDNTDECVEECVDAKCGDGFTQAGVEECDDGAENGDYDKCASDCSGPGPRCGDGEMQTIEDEECDNGVDNQDPVSYGGCSKDCKQGPRCGDGEVQVEEEICDDGDLLGDDYDCSEDCKDVNPGLVFVTSKTFKGDLSTKDQGDQEPDGAGLAKADAWCQALAENAVPALPGTYKAWLSD
;
A
#
# COMPACT_ATOMS: atom_id res chain seq x y z
N MET A 1 1.57 87.65 -4.59
CA MET A 1 1.46 87.47 -6.05
C MET A 1 2.78 86.93 -6.57
N SER A 2 2.70 86.04 -7.55
CA SER A 2 3.78 85.32 -8.24
C SER A 2 4.30 84.04 -7.56
N GLN A 3 3.67 82.92 -7.94
CA GLN A 3 4.22 81.57 -7.84
C GLN A 3 5.33 81.42 -8.90
N ASN A 4 6.41 80.72 -8.56
CA ASN A 4 7.30 80.12 -9.55
C ASN A 4 7.49 78.64 -9.18
N TYR A 5 6.92 77.78 -10.02
CA TYR A 5 7.12 76.34 -10.04
C TYR A 5 8.52 76.01 -10.55
N MET A 6 9.18 75.03 -9.93
CA MET A 6 10.28 74.27 -10.53
C MET A 6 9.86 72.80 -10.62
N PRO A 7 10.14 72.11 -11.76
CA PRO A 7 9.56 70.81 -12.05
C PRO A 7 10.31 69.68 -11.34
N LEU A 8 9.57 68.81 -10.65
CA LEU A 8 10.01 67.49 -10.24
C LEU A 8 9.96 66.56 -11.47
N TRP A 9 11.10 66.36 -12.13
CA TRP A 9 11.30 65.26 -13.07
C TRP A 9 12.56 64.51 -12.63
N GLY A 10 12.43 63.20 -12.42
CA GLY A 10 13.58 62.29 -12.28
C GLY A 10 13.80 61.68 -10.90
N LEU A 11 12.77 61.13 -10.26
CA LEU A 11 12.99 59.88 -9.54
C LEU A 11 12.69 58.76 -10.52
N THR A 12 13.71 58.36 -11.26
CA THR A 12 13.73 57.05 -11.90
C THR A 12 13.58 56.05 -10.76
N LEU A 13 12.39 55.47 -10.63
CA LEU A 13 12.22 54.26 -9.84
C LEU A 13 13.11 53.23 -10.54
N VAL A 14 14.35 53.08 -10.06
CA VAL A 14 15.12 51.89 -10.37
C VAL A 14 14.35 50.79 -9.67
N ALA A 15 13.46 50.13 -10.42
CA ALA A 15 13.01 48.81 -10.05
C ALA A 15 14.29 47.98 -9.97
N LEU A 16 14.79 47.81 -8.75
CA LEU A 16 15.82 46.83 -8.45
C LEU A 16 15.15 45.50 -8.79
N ALA A 17 15.43 44.98 -9.98
CA ALA A 17 15.11 43.60 -10.28
C ALA A 17 15.79 42.77 -9.19
N SER A 18 15.01 41.98 -8.47
CA SER A 18 15.49 41.19 -7.35
C SER A 18 16.65 40.31 -7.84
N ASN A 19 17.85 40.53 -7.30
CA ASN A 19 19.07 39.77 -7.61
C ASN A 19 19.05 38.35 -6.99
N ALA A 20 17.88 37.82 -6.68
CA ALA A 20 17.70 36.58 -5.95
C ALA A 20 17.53 35.42 -6.94
N CYS A 21 18.25 34.34 -6.68
CA CYS A 21 18.15 33.08 -7.39
C CYS A 21 17.59 32.04 -6.43
N TYR A 22 16.67 31.20 -6.91
CA TYR A 22 16.01 30.16 -6.13
C TYR A 22 16.11 28.83 -6.90
N PRO A 23 16.12 27.68 -6.22
CA PRO A 23 16.09 26.40 -6.92
C PRO A 23 14.75 26.20 -7.62
N SER A 24 14.80 25.74 -8.87
CA SER A 24 13.64 25.33 -9.65
C SER A 24 13.20 23.95 -9.17
N LEU A 25 11.96 23.86 -8.70
CA LEU A 25 11.20 22.62 -8.72
C LEU A 25 11.01 22.27 -10.19
N ASP A 26 11.90 21.44 -10.74
CA ASP A 26 11.61 20.83 -12.03
C ASP A 26 10.49 19.81 -11.78
N ALA A 27 9.25 20.30 -11.87
CA ALA A 27 8.02 19.50 -11.97
C ALA A 27 7.97 18.73 -13.30
N ASP A 28 9.08 18.10 -13.68
CA ASP A 28 9.23 17.34 -14.93
C ASP A 28 9.44 15.84 -14.67
N THR A 29 8.93 15.35 -13.54
CA THR A 29 8.12 14.13 -13.53
C THR A 29 6.77 14.44 -12.89
N ALA A 30 6.03 15.37 -13.49
CA ALA A 30 4.59 15.22 -13.54
C ALA A 30 4.30 13.86 -14.18
N SER A 31 4.25 12.84 -13.33
CA SER A 31 3.42 11.68 -13.55
C SER A 31 2.11 12.22 -14.11
N THR A 32 1.81 11.86 -15.35
CA THR A 32 0.50 12.06 -15.94
C THR A 32 -0.47 11.17 -15.17
N TYR A 33 -0.83 11.58 -13.94
CA TYR A 33 -2.11 11.25 -13.36
C TYR A 33 -3.14 12.07 -14.13
N ASP A 34 -3.57 11.46 -15.23
CA ASP A 34 -4.70 11.86 -16.05
C ASP A 34 -5.97 11.78 -15.18
N SER A 35 -6.22 12.85 -14.43
CA SER A 35 -7.56 13.16 -13.97
C SER A 35 -8.33 13.69 -15.18
N ASP A 36 -9.08 12.82 -15.83
CA ASP A 36 -10.43 13.04 -16.38
C ASP A 36 -10.69 12.17 -17.62
N THR A 37 -10.93 10.87 -17.40
CA THR A 37 -11.72 10.10 -18.38
C THR A 37 -13.20 10.33 -18.13
N GLU A 38 -13.72 11.43 -18.68
CA GLU A 38 -15.15 11.62 -18.89
C GLU A 38 -15.64 10.55 -19.88
N SER A 39 -16.15 9.44 -19.36
CA SER A 39 -16.91 8.47 -20.15
C SER A 39 -18.27 9.05 -20.51
N THR A 40 -18.37 9.54 -21.74
CA THR A 40 -19.63 9.68 -22.43
C THR A 40 -20.00 8.33 -23.05
N SER A 41 -21.06 7.69 -22.53
CA SER A 41 -21.89 6.84 -23.39
C SER A 41 -23.30 6.73 -22.85
N THR A 42 -24.21 7.12 -23.74
CA THR A 42 -25.65 7.24 -23.63
C THR A 42 -26.39 5.90 -23.69
N THR A 43 -27.67 5.98 -23.25
CA THR A 43 -28.87 5.24 -23.70
C THR A 43 -29.13 3.81 -23.20
N ASP A 44 -30.09 3.71 -22.27
CA ASP A 44 -31.35 2.92 -22.31
C ASP A 44 -31.45 1.71 -23.25
N PRO A 45 -32.08 0.59 -22.81
CA PRO A 45 -33.55 0.56 -22.91
C PRO A 45 -34.31 -0.18 -21.78
N THR A 46 -35.37 0.48 -21.33
CA THR A 46 -36.74 0.00 -21.02
C THR A 46 -37.05 -1.51 -21.07
N ASP A 47 -37.42 -2.03 -19.89
CA ASP A 47 -38.71 -2.66 -19.54
C ASP A 47 -39.40 -3.61 -20.55
N ALA A 48 -39.52 -4.88 -20.16
CA ALA A 48 -40.63 -5.74 -20.57
C ALA A 48 -40.93 -6.81 -19.50
N THR A 49 -41.86 -6.49 -18.61
CA THR A 49 -42.98 -7.34 -18.15
C THR A 49 -42.95 -8.84 -18.52
N SER A 50 -42.98 -9.71 -17.50
CA SER A 50 -44.03 -10.75 -17.37
C SER A 50 -43.87 -11.53 -16.08
N ALA A 51 -44.77 -11.25 -15.14
CA ALA A 51 -45.17 -12.22 -14.12
C ALA A 51 -45.92 -13.37 -14.82
N THR A 52 -45.52 -14.60 -14.58
CA THR A 52 -46.31 -15.79 -14.89
C THR A 52 -46.35 -16.66 -13.65
N GLU A 53 -47.43 -16.50 -12.90
CA GLU A 53 -47.92 -17.44 -11.90
C GLU A 53 -48.30 -18.76 -12.61
N ILE A 54 -47.68 -19.87 -12.21
CA ILE A 54 -48.26 -21.21 -12.39
C ILE A 54 -48.21 -21.93 -11.06
N ALA A 55 -49.34 -21.88 -10.37
CA ALA A 55 -49.78 -22.96 -9.50
C ALA A 55 -50.08 -24.19 -10.36
N THR A 56 -49.73 -25.39 -9.90
CA THR A 56 -50.60 -26.60 -9.89
C THR A 56 -49.80 -27.89 -9.60
N THR A 57 -50.15 -28.47 -8.44
CA THR A 57 -50.20 -29.90 -8.07
C THR A 57 -48.92 -30.76 -8.12
N GLY A 58 -48.33 -30.96 -6.95
CA GLY A 58 -47.62 -32.19 -6.60
C GLY A 58 -48.48 -33.00 -5.64
N THR A 59 -48.94 -34.15 -6.09
CA THR A 59 -49.83 -35.11 -5.44
C THR A 59 -49.24 -35.72 -4.16
N THR A 60 -50.08 -35.80 -3.13
CA THR A 60 -49.99 -36.72 -2.01
C THR A 60 -50.00 -38.16 -2.51
N GLU A 61 -48.91 -38.89 -2.31
CA GLU A 61 -48.88 -40.36 -2.35
C GLU A 61 -48.55 -40.85 -0.93
N THR A 62 -49.62 -41.19 -0.21
CA THR A 62 -49.56 -42.06 0.97
C THR A 62 -49.74 -43.48 0.48
N ALA A 63 -48.76 -44.36 0.73
CA ALA A 63 -48.92 -45.71 1.27
C ALA A 63 -47.73 -46.62 0.89
N GLY A 64 -47.03 -47.10 1.91
CA GLY A 64 -46.03 -48.16 1.81
C GLY A 64 -45.61 -48.65 3.19
N SER A 65 -46.57 -48.73 4.10
CA SER A 65 -46.41 -49.34 5.42
C SER A 65 -46.44 -50.86 5.26
N ASP A 66 -45.31 -51.45 4.94
CA ASP A 66 -45.13 -52.90 5.04
C ASP A 66 -44.94 -53.28 6.51
N THR A 67 -46.06 -53.56 7.16
CA THR A 67 -46.13 -54.31 8.41
C THR A 67 -45.80 -55.78 8.11
N GLY A 68 -44.51 -56.11 8.17
CA GLY A 68 -44.00 -57.48 8.28
C GLY A 68 -43.66 -57.81 9.73
N THR A 69 -44.62 -58.39 10.45
CA THR A 69 -44.48 -58.87 11.82
C THR A 69 -43.50 -60.04 11.93
N ALA A 70 -42.54 -59.86 12.84
CA ALA A 70 -41.79 -60.86 13.61
C ALA A 70 -41.02 -61.96 12.85
N SER A 71 -39.71 -61.78 12.76
CA SER A 71 -38.80 -62.85 13.18
C SER A 71 -37.96 -62.35 14.34
N SER A 72 -38.37 -62.79 15.52
CA SER A 72 -37.61 -62.67 16.76
C SER A 72 -36.38 -63.56 16.65
N SER A 73 -35.28 -63.02 16.13
CA SER A 73 -33.95 -63.40 16.62
C SER A 73 -33.65 -62.47 17.79
N THR A 74 -33.66 -63.01 19.01
CA THR A 74 -32.90 -62.45 20.12
C THR A 74 -31.42 -62.60 19.81
N ASP A 75 -30.97 -61.89 18.80
CA ASP A 75 -29.57 -61.58 18.60
C ASP A 75 -29.45 -60.10 18.93
N THR A 76 -29.20 -59.82 20.21
CA THR A 76 -28.83 -58.49 20.69
C THR A 76 -27.41 -58.19 20.21
N ARG A 77 -27.17 -58.31 18.91
CA ARG A 77 -25.95 -57.81 18.31
C ARG A 77 -26.22 -56.31 18.07
N PRO A 78 -25.50 -55.41 18.75
CA PRO A 78 -25.54 -54.00 18.44
C PRO A 78 -25.36 -53.84 16.92
N GLY A 79 -26.07 -52.89 16.31
CA GLY A 79 -25.76 -52.51 14.94
C GLY A 79 -24.29 -52.07 14.83
N PRO A 80 -23.74 -51.98 13.60
CA PRO A 80 -22.38 -51.47 13.40
C PRO A 80 -22.19 -50.17 14.19
N ALA A 81 -21.17 -50.15 15.03
CA ALA A 81 -20.95 -49.12 16.03
C ALA A 81 -19.47 -48.77 16.07
N CYS A 82 -19.17 -47.51 15.77
CA CYS A 82 -17.80 -47.01 15.79
C CYS A 82 -17.18 -47.07 17.20
N GLY A 83 -15.87 -47.32 17.26
CA GLY A 83 -15.10 -47.38 18.50
C GLY A 83 -15.20 -48.72 19.25
N ASN A 84 -15.66 -49.79 18.58
CA ASN A 84 -15.79 -51.12 19.18
C ASN A 84 -14.60 -52.06 18.87
N GLY A 85 -13.69 -51.61 18.01
CA GLY A 85 -12.49 -52.32 17.57
C GLY A 85 -12.76 -53.31 16.44
N VAL A 86 -13.91 -53.22 15.76
CA VAL A 86 -14.28 -54.12 14.67
C VAL A 86 -14.86 -53.32 13.51
N VAL A 87 -14.11 -53.22 12.41
CA VAL A 87 -14.60 -52.61 11.16
C VAL A 87 -15.80 -53.38 10.61
N GLU A 88 -16.97 -52.76 10.65
CA GLU A 88 -18.22 -53.32 10.13
C GLU A 88 -19.12 -52.31 9.41
N GLY A 89 -20.01 -52.82 8.56
CA GLY A 89 -20.96 -51.97 7.83
C GLY A 89 -20.28 -51.01 6.84
N ARG A 90 -20.24 -49.72 7.19
CA ARG A 90 -19.74 -48.61 6.33
C ARG A 90 -18.49 -47.91 6.89
N GLU A 91 -17.93 -48.46 7.96
CA GLU A 91 -16.72 -47.96 8.62
C GLU A 91 -15.51 -48.17 7.71
N ALA A 92 -14.64 -47.16 7.60
CA ALA A 92 -13.35 -47.28 6.91
C ALA A 92 -12.27 -47.86 7.83
N CYS A 93 -12.36 -47.51 9.12
CA CYS A 93 -11.50 -47.94 10.22
C CYS A 93 -12.36 -48.14 11.49
N ASP A 94 -11.84 -48.83 12.50
CA ASP A 94 -12.38 -48.87 13.88
C ASP A 94 -11.25 -49.42 14.76
N ASP A 95 -10.64 -48.53 15.53
CA ASP A 95 -9.46 -48.84 16.33
C ASP A 95 -9.82 -49.14 17.81
N GLY A 96 -11.12 -49.09 18.14
CA GLY A 96 -11.64 -49.42 19.46
C GLY A 96 -11.67 -48.27 20.46
N ASN A 97 -11.59 -47.01 19.99
CA ASN A 97 -11.74 -45.83 20.82
C ASN A 97 -12.52 -44.71 20.08
N ASP A 98 -12.71 -43.55 20.74
CA ASP A 98 -13.36 -42.35 20.17
C ASP A 98 -12.36 -41.16 20.10
N ASP A 99 -11.06 -41.44 19.93
CA ASP A 99 -9.96 -40.47 19.96
C ASP A 99 -9.62 -39.99 18.54
N ASN A 100 -9.99 -38.75 18.23
CA ASN A 100 -9.73 -38.17 16.91
C ASN A 100 -8.26 -37.83 16.63
N THR A 101 -7.34 -38.12 17.56
CA THR A 101 -5.91 -37.82 17.37
C THR A 101 -5.12 -38.97 16.77
N ASP A 102 -5.75 -40.10 16.45
CA ASP A 102 -5.09 -41.26 15.86
C ASP A 102 -5.45 -41.49 14.38
N GLU A 103 -5.30 -42.72 13.87
CA GLU A 103 -5.55 -43.05 12.46
C GLU A 103 -7.05 -43.17 12.13
N CYS A 104 -7.92 -43.23 13.14
CA CYS A 104 -9.36 -43.41 12.97
C CYS A 104 -10.16 -42.35 13.75
N VAL A 105 -10.71 -41.38 13.03
CA VAL A 105 -11.52 -40.31 13.64
C VAL A 105 -12.97 -40.75 13.86
N GLU A 106 -13.71 -39.90 14.57
CA GLU A 106 -15.15 -39.97 14.78
C GLU A 106 -15.89 -40.33 13.48
N GLU A 107 -16.98 -41.09 13.63
CA GLU A 107 -17.72 -41.71 12.51
C GLU A 107 -16.94 -42.79 11.74
N CYS A 108 -15.79 -43.24 12.26
CA CYS A 108 -15.01 -44.37 11.76
C CYS A 108 -14.52 -44.14 10.33
N VAL A 109 -13.91 -42.97 10.14
CA VAL A 109 -13.29 -42.52 8.90
C VAL A 109 -11.78 -42.42 9.13
N ASP A 110 -10.97 -42.77 8.12
CA ASP A 110 -9.52 -42.60 8.20
C ASP A 110 -9.18 -41.11 8.38
N ALA A 111 -8.32 -40.80 9.35
CA ALA A 111 -7.81 -39.44 9.60
C ALA A 111 -7.10 -38.88 8.37
N LYS A 112 -7.36 -37.61 8.04
CA LYS A 112 -6.78 -36.90 6.90
C LYS A 112 -6.67 -35.41 7.17
N CYS A 113 -5.52 -34.84 6.83
CA CYS A 113 -5.35 -33.40 6.75
C CYS A 113 -6.50 -32.69 6.02
N GLY A 114 -7.13 -31.75 6.72
CA GLY A 114 -8.28 -31.00 6.27
C GLY A 114 -9.63 -31.58 6.74
N ASP A 115 -9.63 -32.61 7.58
CA ASP A 115 -10.85 -33.16 8.20
C ASP A 115 -11.23 -32.43 9.50
N GLY A 116 -10.34 -31.57 10.01
CA GLY A 116 -10.54 -30.74 11.19
C GLY A 116 -10.14 -31.43 12.50
N PHE A 117 -9.48 -32.59 12.41
CA PHE A 117 -8.91 -33.30 13.55
C PHE A 117 -7.40 -33.48 13.37
N THR A 118 -6.61 -32.99 14.32
CA THR A 118 -5.15 -33.11 14.24
C THR A 118 -4.68 -34.51 14.62
N GLN A 119 -4.13 -35.23 13.64
CA GLN A 119 -3.51 -36.54 13.84
C GLN A 119 -2.16 -36.42 14.56
N ALA A 120 -2.08 -36.92 15.79
CA ALA A 120 -0.91 -36.83 16.64
C ALA A 120 0.33 -37.52 16.03
N GLY A 121 1.40 -36.76 15.84
CA GLY A 121 2.68 -37.27 15.31
C GLY A 121 2.73 -37.39 13.79
N VAL A 122 1.65 -37.05 13.09
CA VAL A 122 1.60 -36.92 11.62
C VAL A 122 1.37 -35.47 11.22
N GLU A 123 0.45 -34.79 11.90
CA GLU A 123 0.05 -33.41 11.65
C GLU A 123 0.45 -32.52 12.82
N GLU A 124 0.88 -31.30 12.52
CA GLU A 124 1.18 -30.30 13.56
C GLU A 124 -0.09 -29.51 13.95
N CYS A 125 -1.02 -29.36 13.01
CA CYS A 125 -2.32 -28.74 13.21
C CYS A 125 -3.28 -29.14 12.07
N ASP A 126 -4.59 -28.96 12.28
CA ASP A 126 -5.60 -29.09 11.22
C ASP A 126 -6.77 -28.14 11.48
N ASP A 127 -6.88 -27.07 10.67
CA ASP A 127 -8.01 -26.12 10.67
C ASP A 127 -9.10 -26.53 9.65
N GLY A 128 -9.05 -27.77 9.15
CA GLY A 128 -10.01 -28.36 8.25
C GLY A 128 -9.98 -27.71 6.87
N ALA A 129 -11.15 -27.25 6.42
CA ALA A 129 -11.29 -26.60 5.13
C ALA A 129 -10.57 -25.24 5.03
N GLU A 130 -10.16 -24.66 6.17
CA GLU A 130 -9.43 -23.39 6.23
C GLU A 130 -7.90 -23.59 6.09
N ASN A 131 -7.42 -24.84 5.95
CA ASN A 131 -6.00 -25.09 5.72
C ASN A 131 -5.52 -24.41 4.44
N GLY A 132 -4.42 -23.67 4.56
CA GLY A 132 -3.84 -22.84 3.50
C GLY A 132 -4.31 -21.39 3.51
N ASP A 133 -5.30 -21.05 4.33
CA ASP A 133 -5.68 -19.66 4.56
C ASP A 133 -4.68 -18.95 5.49
N TYR A 134 -4.78 -17.63 5.53
CA TYR A 134 -3.92 -16.78 6.35
C TYR A 134 -4.20 -16.99 7.86
N ASP A 135 -3.15 -17.07 8.67
CA ASP A 135 -3.21 -17.42 10.11
C ASP A 135 -3.78 -18.82 10.41
N LYS A 136 -3.79 -19.72 9.42
CA LYS A 136 -4.23 -21.11 9.56
C LYS A 136 -3.09 -22.10 9.37
N CYS A 137 -3.37 -23.38 9.47
CA CYS A 137 -2.47 -24.44 9.08
C CYS A 137 -2.05 -24.33 7.61
N ALA A 138 -0.86 -24.85 7.30
CA ALA A 138 -0.46 -25.11 5.93
C ALA A 138 -1.45 -26.10 5.29
N SER A 139 -1.61 -26.03 3.96
CA SER A 139 -2.52 -26.91 3.21
C SER A 139 -2.21 -28.40 3.34
N ASP A 140 -1.02 -28.75 3.84
CA ASP A 140 -0.55 -30.12 4.05
C ASP A 140 -0.43 -30.49 5.54
N CYS A 141 -0.96 -29.65 6.45
CA CYS A 141 -0.94 -29.85 7.90
C CYS A 141 0.46 -30.04 8.50
N SER A 142 1.50 -29.69 7.73
CA SER A 142 2.90 -29.86 8.13
C SER A 142 3.36 -28.84 9.18
N GLY A 143 2.51 -27.86 9.49
CA GLY A 143 2.80 -26.75 10.37
C GLY A 143 1.82 -25.59 10.16
N PRO A 144 2.03 -24.47 10.86
CA PRO A 144 1.30 -23.24 10.60
C PRO A 144 1.65 -22.67 9.22
N GLY A 145 0.63 -22.25 8.49
CA GLY A 145 0.66 -21.68 7.14
C GLY A 145 1.05 -20.19 7.12
N PRO A 146 0.75 -19.49 6.01
CA PRO A 146 1.09 -18.08 5.83
C PRO A 146 0.52 -17.22 6.95
N ARG A 147 1.36 -16.40 7.58
CA ARG A 147 0.95 -15.54 8.71
C ARG A 147 1.96 -14.44 8.96
N CYS A 148 1.49 -13.39 9.61
CA CYS A 148 2.36 -12.34 10.09
C CYS A 148 3.43 -12.87 11.06
N GLY A 149 4.68 -12.54 10.77
CA GLY A 149 5.84 -12.94 11.54
C GLY A 149 6.42 -14.29 11.13
N ASP A 150 6.04 -14.82 9.97
CA ASP A 150 6.69 -15.98 9.36
C ASP A 150 7.94 -15.62 8.53
N GLY A 151 8.17 -14.33 8.31
CA GLY A 151 9.34 -13.78 7.60
C GLY A 151 9.12 -13.59 6.11
N GLU A 152 7.91 -13.84 5.60
CA GLU A 152 7.56 -13.66 4.19
C GLU A 152 6.39 -12.68 4.06
N MET A 153 6.58 -11.61 3.30
CA MET A 153 5.51 -10.61 3.07
C MET A 153 4.39 -11.20 2.22
N GLN A 154 3.20 -11.34 2.82
CA GLN A 154 1.99 -11.87 2.19
C GLN A 154 1.10 -10.74 1.64
N THR A 155 0.78 -10.79 0.36
CA THR A 155 -0.11 -9.79 -0.28
C THR A 155 -1.61 -10.10 -0.10
N ILE A 156 -1.97 -11.23 0.51
CA ILE A 156 -3.37 -11.69 0.57
C ILE A 156 -4.18 -10.99 1.66
N GLU A 157 -3.52 -10.52 2.72
CA GLU A 157 -4.13 -9.85 3.88
C GLU A 157 -3.53 -8.44 4.11
N ASP A 158 -3.02 -7.82 3.04
CA ASP A 158 -2.41 -6.48 3.06
C ASP A 158 -1.29 -6.33 4.11
N GLU A 159 -0.37 -7.29 4.20
CA GLU A 159 0.86 -7.08 4.97
C GLU A 159 1.72 -5.99 4.30
N GLU A 160 2.22 -5.06 5.11
CA GLU A 160 3.08 -3.97 4.65
C GLU A 160 4.57 -4.27 4.88
N CYS A 161 4.85 -5.25 5.74
CA CYS A 161 6.17 -5.71 6.14
C CYS A 161 6.02 -7.08 6.83
N ASP A 162 7.10 -7.86 6.85
CA ASP A 162 7.21 -9.04 7.72
C ASP A 162 8.70 -9.22 8.08
N ASN A 163 9.07 -8.88 9.31
CA ASN A 163 10.42 -9.09 9.83
C ASN A 163 10.52 -10.42 10.61
N GLY A 164 9.57 -11.32 10.44
CA GLY A 164 9.47 -12.60 11.11
C GLY A 164 9.33 -12.43 12.61
N VAL A 165 10.18 -13.17 13.33
CA VAL A 165 10.29 -13.09 14.79
C VAL A 165 10.75 -11.71 15.30
N ASP A 166 11.29 -10.86 14.43
CA ASP A 166 11.74 -9.50 14.75
C ASP A 166 10.61 -8.46 14.59
N ASN A 167 9.36 -8.88 14.36
CA ASN A 167 8.19 -8.01 14.49
C ASN A 167 8.04 -7.52 15.94
N GLN A 168 7.80 -6.21 16.11
CA GLN A 168 7.89 -5.52 17.39
C GLN A 168 6.55 -4.87 17.78
N ASP A 169 6.26 -4.85 19.08
CA ASP A 169 5.18 -4.05 19.66
C ASP A 169 5.61 -3.60 21.08
N PRO A 170 5.84 -2.30 21.32
CA PRO A 170 5.67 -1.19 20.38
C PRO A 170 6.66 -1.25 19.22
N VAL A 171 6.21 -0.83 18.03
CA VAL A 171 7.02 -0.84 16.81
C VAL A 171 8.12 0.23 16.87
N SER A 172 9.34 -0.14 16.49
CA SER A 172 10.49 0.78 16.42
C SER A 172 10.55 1.51 15.08
N TYR A 173 11.39 2.54 14.97
CA TYR A 173 11.60 3.28 13.72
C TYR A 173 12.16 2.35 12.62
N GLY A 174 11.53 2.34 11.44
CA GLY A 174 11.79 1.40 10.35
C GLY A 174 11.38 -0.06 10.65
N GLY A 175 10.70 -0.29 11.78
CA GLY A 175 10.29 -1.60 12.23
C GLY A 175 8.97 -2.07 11.61
N CYS A 176 8.69 -3.35 11.82
CA CYS A 176 7.41 -3.96 11.48
C CYS A 176 6.64 -4.31 12.76
N SER A 177 5.33 -4.05 12.77
CA SER A 177 4.46 -4.38 13.91
C SER A 177 4.17 -5.88 13.98
N LYS A 178 3.66 -6.36 15.11
CA LYS A 178 3.15 -7.76 15.23
C LYS A 178 1.90 -8.03 14.41
N ASP A 179 1.27 -6.99 13.88
CA ASP A 179 0.14 -7.08 12.96
C ASP A 179 0.59 -6.79 11.51
N CYS A 180 1.90 -6.87 11.23
CA CYS A 180 2.52 -6.68 9.91
C CYS A 180 2.19 -5.34 9.25
N LYS A 181 2.11 -4.31 10.09
CA LYS A 181 1.98 -2.91 9.68
C LYS A 181 3.30 -2.19 9.86
N GLN A 182 3.61 -1.31 8.92
CA GLN A 182 4.83 -0.52 9.00
C GLN A 182 4.78 0.41 10.22
N GLY A 183 5.87 0.44 10.98
CA GLY A 183 6.06 1.43 12.02
C GLY A 183 6.48 2.79 11.47
N PRO A 184 6.78 3.74 12.37
CA PRO A 184 7.29 5.06 11.98
C PRO A 184 8.56 4.92 11.14
N ARG A 185 8.71 5.71 10.07
CA ARG A 185 9.80 5.58 9.10
C ARG A 185 9.88 6.84 8.24
N CYS A 186 11.07 7.10 7.69
CA CYS A 186 11.25 8.13 6.68
C CYS A 186 10.27 7.93 5.50
N GLY A 187 9.62 9.01 5.11
CA GLY A 187 8.62 9.09 4.06
C GLY A 187 7.21 8.69 4.50
N ASP A 188 6.90 8.70 5.80
CA ASP A 188 5.55 8.42 6.31
C ASP A 188 4.70 9.67 6.56
N GLY A 189 5.29 10.85 6.34
CA GLY A 189 4.66 12.16 6.47
C GLY A 189 4.70 12.74 7.88
N GLU A 190 5.29 12.05 8.84
CA GLU A 190 5.40 12.49 10.23
C GLU A 190 6.88 12.56 10.63
N VAL A 191 7.27 13.58 11.39
CA VAL A 191 8.67 13.74 11.82
C VAL A 191 8.91 13.08 13.17
N GLN A 192 9.68 11.99 13.17
CA GLN A 192 10.03 11.21 14.34
C GLN A 192 11.23 11.85 15.04
N VAL A 193 10.92 12.78 15.94
CA VAL A 193 11.93 13.51 16.73
C VAL A 193 12.92 12.53 17.37
N GLU A 194 14.22 12.79 17.20
CA GLU A 194 15.37 11.95 17.59
C GLU A 194 15.84 10.94 16.54
N GLU A 195 14.97 10.44 15.66
CA GLU A 195 15.35 9.53 14.57
C GLU A 195 15.53 10.29 13.26
N GLU A 196 14.66 11.24 12.94
CA GLU A 196 14.75 12.07 11.74
C GLU A 196 14.58 13.57 12.02
N ILE A 197 15.02 14.40 11.07
CA ILE A 197 14.95 15.86 11.19
C ILE A 197 13.90 16.49 10.27
N CYS A 198 13.46 15.76 9.26
CA CYS A 198 12.42 16.10 8.30
C CYS A 198 11.72 14.81 7.86
N ASP A 199 10.53 14.97 7.29
CA ASP A 199 9.78 13.92 6.58
C ASP A 199 8.77 14.67 5.69
N ASP A 200 8.82 14.44 4.39
CA ASP A 200 7.98 15.07 3.36
C ASP A 200 6.86 14.14 2.87
N GLY A 201 6.77 12.92 3.41
CA GLY A 201 5.78 11.91 3.04
C GLY A 201 6.15 11.05 1.84
N ASP A 202 7.39 11.13 1.34
CA ASP A 202 7.91 10.16 0.39
C ASP A 202 9.41 9.86 0.58
N LEU A 203 9.97 9.07 -0.34
CA LEU A 203 11.39 8.69 -0.36
C LEU A 203 12.04 9.12 -1.67
N LEU A 204 11.47 10.11 -2.35
CA LEU A 204 11.95 10.60 -3.62
C LEU A 204 12.96 11.73 -3.35
N GLY A 205 14.24 11.50 -3.67
CA GLY A 205 15.27 12.54 -3.57
C GLY A 205 15.16 13.66 -4.60
N ASP A 206 13.97 13.87 -5.16
CA ASP A 206 13.66 14.92 -6.15
C ASP A 206 13.04 16.17 -5.51
N ASP A 207 12.63 16.08 -4.26
CA ASP A 207 12.05 17.18 -3.51
C ASP A 207 13.13 18.00 -2.77
N TYR A 208 12.86 19.29 -2.58
CA TYR A 208 13.78 20.22 -1.90
C TYR A 208 13.34 20.47 -0.45
N ASP A 209 12.67 19.50 0.18
CA ASP A 209 12.12 19.61 1.53
C ASP A 209 12.74 18.55 2.48
N CYS A 210 12.95 17.30 2.04
CA CYS A 210 13.68 16.30 2.82
C CYS A 210 14.61 15.39 1.98
N SER A 211 15.68 14.89 2.60
CA SER A 211 16.57 13.89 1.99
C SER A 211 15.94 12.49 2.02
N GLU A 212 16.31 11.60 1.09
CA GLU A 212 15.86 10.18 1.06
C GLU A 212 16.10 9.39 2.36
N ASP A 213 17.07 9.80 3.19
CA ASP A 213 17.36 9.16 4.48
C ASP A 213 16.76 9.93 5.70
N CYS A 214 16.01 11.01 5.42
CA CYS A 214 15.41 11.94 6.39
C CYS A 214 16.40 12.54 7.42
N LYS A 215 17.70 12.55 7.09
CA LYS A 215 18.77 13.07 7.98
C LYS A 215 19.17 14.49 7.67
N ASP A 216 18.86 14.98 6.48
CA ASP A 216 19.19 16.32 6.03
C ASP A 216 17.94 16.96 5.43
N VAL A 217 17.65 18.20 5.84
CA VAL A 217 16.77 19.06 5.06
C VAL A 217 17.57 19.53 3.85
N ASN A 218 16.94 19.59 2.68
CA ASN A 218 17.52 20.22 1.50
C ASN A 218 16.95 21.64 1.33
N PRO A 219 17.16 22.59 2.27
CA PRO A 219 16.48 23.87 2.21
C PRO A 219 16.86 24.56 0.92
N GLY A 220 15.89 24.70 0.01
CA GLY A 220 16.11 25.31 -1.28
C GLY A 220 16.90 26.62 -1.13
N LEU A 221 18.18 26.61 -1.53
CA LEU A 221 19.10 27.67 -1.14
C LEU A 221 18.81 28.92 -1.99
N VAL A 222 18.07 29.88 -1.43
CA VAL A 222 17.96 31.19 -2.07
C VAL A 222 19.25 31.97 -1.85
N PHE A 223 19.93 32.35 -2.94
CA PHE A 223 21.10 33.23 -2.87
C PHE A 223 20.87 34.54 -3.61
N VAL A 224 21.53 35.59 -3.15
CA VAL A 224 21.46 36.93 -3.75
C VAL A 224 22.81 37.31 -4.30
N THR A 225 22.81 37.95 -5.45
CA THR A 225 24.03 38.32 -6.17
C THR A 225 24.34 39.80 -5.99
N SER A 226 25.63 40.14 -5.99
CA SER A 226 26.08 41.53 -5.88
C SER A 226 26.01 42.31 -7.19
N LYS A 227 25.69 41.66 -8.32
CA LYS A 227 25.57 42.33 -9.62
C LYS A 227 24.18 42.92 -9.77
N THR A 228 24.08 44.21 -10.05
CA THR A 228 22.78 44.85 -10.32
C THR A 228 22.38 44.67 -11.78
N PHE A 229 21.17 44.17 -12.01
CA PHE A 229 20.60 44.07 -13.36
C PHE A 229 19.71 45.26 -13.67
N LYS A 230 19.77 45.69 -14.92
CA LYS A 230 18.80 46.64 -15.46
C LYS A 230 17.55 45.85 -15.83
N GLY A 231 16.38 46.35 -15.42
CA GLY A 231 15.10 45.67 -15.62
C GLY A 231 14.69 45.44 -17.08
N ASP A 232 15.40 45.97 -18.07
CA ASP A 232 15.12 45.66 -19.48
C ASP A 232 15.63 44.27 -19.91
N LEU A 233 16.51 43.62 -19.10
CA LEU A 233 17.15 42.31 -19.34
C LEU A 233 17.52 42.07 -20.81
N SER A 234 17.84 43.13 -21.54
CA SER A 234 18.06 43.08 -22.97
C SER A 234 19.51 42.75 -23.27
N THR A 235 19.72 42.22 -24.46
CA THR A 235 20.86 41.37 -24.82
C THR A 235 22.27 41.88 -24.51
N LYS A 236 22.57 43.16 -24.23
CA LYS A 236 23.97 43.65 -24.25
C LYS A 236 24.27 44.92 -23.47
N ASP A 237 24.21 44.93 -22.13
CA ASP A 237 24.67 46.12 -21.39
C ASP A 237 26.00 45.97 -20.62
N GLN A 238 26.56 44.77 -20.35
CA GLN A 238 27.85 44.69 -19.62
C GLN A 238 28.75 43.50 -20.02
N GLY A 239 29.74 43.74 -20.89
CA GLY A 239 31.05 43.04 -20.98
C GLY A 239 31.12 41.50 -20.85
N ASP A 240 31.34 40.85 -21.99
CA ASP A 240 32.13 39.62 -22.28
C ASP A 240 32.05 38.35 -21.39
N GLN A 241 31.19 38.24 -20.38
CA GLN A 241 30.93 36.97 -19.67
C GLN A 241 29.45 36.81 -19.27
N GLU A 242 28.51 37.28 -20.09
CA GLU A 242 27.07 37.09 -19.86
C GLU A 242 26.50 35.95 -20.73
N PRO A 243 25.56 35.14 -20.22
CA PRO A 243 24.87 34.14 -21.02
C PRO A 243 24.05 34.80 -22.14
N ASP A 244 24.03 34.16 -23.32
CA ASP A 244 23.24 34.58 -24.48
C ASP A 244 21.73 34.50 -24.17
N GLY A 245 20.94 35.49 -24.59
CA GLY A 245 19.49 35.51 -24.40
C GLY A 245 18.93 36.89 -24.05
N ALA A 246 17.63 36.97 -23.76
CA ALA A 246 16.94 38.17 -23.30
C ALA A 246 15.83 37.82 -22.30
N GLY A 247 15.46 38.77 -21.45
CA GLY A 247 14.34 38.61 -20.51
C GLY A 247 14.60 37.56 -19.43
N LEU A 248 13.53 36.89 -18.98
CA LEU A 248 13.55 35.91 -17.88
C LEU A 248 14.55 34.76 -18.15
N ALA A 249 14.60 34.23 -19.37
CA ALA A 249 15.53 33.17 -19.73
C ALA A 249 17.01 33.55 -19.55
N LYS A 250 17.37 34.82 -19.77
CA LYS A 250 18.73 35.32 -19.49
C LYS A 250 19.00 35.39 -17.98
N ALA A 251 18.00 35.77 -17.19
CA ALA A 251 18.11 35.83 -15.74
C ALA A 251 18.24 34.41 -15.14
N ASP A 252 17.47 33.45 -15.62
CA ASP A 252 17.56 32.04 -15.21
C ASP A 252 18.93 31.43 -15.54
N ALA A 253 19.39 31.59 -16.79
CA ALA A 253 20.72 31.13 -17.20
C ALA A 253 21.84 31.74 -16.34
N TRP A 254 21.63 32.97 -15.86
CA TRP A 254 22.58 33.64 -14.99
C TRP A 254 22.57 33.08 -13.57
N CYS A 255 21.39 32.80 -13.00
CA CYS A 255 21.25 32.11 -11.73
C CYS A 255 21.87 30.70 -11.76
N GLN A 256 21.60 29.93 -12.81
CA GLN A 256 22.20 28.61 -13.03
C GLN A 256 23.73 28.69 -13.08
N ALA A 257 24.28 29.63 -13.87
CA ALA A 257 25.73 29.78 -13.99
C ALA A 257 26.40 30.14 -12.64
N LEU A 258 25.73 30.87 -11.76
CA LEU A 258 26.29 31.20 -10.45
C LEU A 258 26.24 30.04 -9.47
N ALA A 259 25.17 29.25 -9.51
CA ALA A 259 25.05 28.04 -8.72
C ALA A 259 26.18 27.05 -9.06
N GLU A 260 26.44 26.84 -10.35
CA GLU A 260 27.52 25.97 -10.83
C GLU A 260 28.92 26.47 -10.48
N ASN A 261 29.12 27.80 -10.42
CA ASN A 261 30.40 28.42 -10.11
C ASN A 261 30.59 28.75 -8.61
N ALA A 262 29.63 28.40 -7.75
CA ALA A 262 29.78 28.53 -6.31
C ALA A 262 30.85 27.55 -5.78
N VAL A 263 31.39 27.82 -4.59
CA VAL A 263 32.39 26.95 -3.95
C VAL A 263 31.92 26.60 -2.54
N PRO A 264 31.44 25.36 -2.29
CA PRO A 264 31.20 24.30 -3.28
C PRO A 264 30.06 24.67 -4.26
N ALA A 265 30.04 24.01 -5.42
CA ALA A 265 28.97 24.20 -6.40
C ALA A 265 27.62 23.79 -5.79
N LEU A 266 26.57 24.54 -6.09
CA LEU A 266 25.23 24.26 -5.59
C LEU A 266 24.57 23.20 -6.50
N PRO A 267 24.07 22.08 -5.94
CA PRO A 267 23.36 21.08 -6.72
C PRO A 267 21.96 21.59 -7.11
N GLY A 268 21.45 21.12 -8.25
CA GLY A 268 20.12 21.42 -8.76
C GLY A 268 20.06 22.51 -9.83
N THR A 269 18.84 22.79 -10.29
CA THR A 269 18.53 23.85 -11.26
C THR A 269 18.17 25.12 -10.52
N TYR A 270 18.69 26.29 -10.91
CA TYR A 270 18.37 27.59 -10.29
C TYR A 270 17.76 28.56 -11.29
N LYS A 271 16.65 29.20 -10.89
CA LYS A 271 15.93 30.22 -11.66
C LYS A 271 15.98 31.57 -10.95
N ALA A 272 15.77 32.63 -11.72
CA ALA A 272 15.70 33.99 -11.19
C ALA A 272 14.36 34.21 -10.48
N TRP A 273 14.39 34.75 -9.26
CA TRP A 273 13.19 35.06 -8.49
C TRP A 273 12.50 36.33 -9.01
N LEU A 274 11.96 36.23 -10.22
CA LEU A 274 11.23 37.26 -10.95
C LEU A 274 9.95 36.61 -11.49
N SER A 275 8.80 37.29 -11.37
CA SER A 275 7.64 36.89 -12.19
C SER A 275 7.77 37.51 -13.57
N ASP A 276 7.22 36.82 -14.57
CA ASP A 276 6.89 37.41 -15.86
C ASP A 276 5.66 38.31 -15.79
#